data_AF-A0A9E5V8R1-F1
#
_entry.id   AF-A0A9E5V8R1-F1
#
_cell.length_a   1.000
_cell.length_b   1.000
_cell.length_c   1.000
_cell.angle_alpha   90.00
_cell.angle_beta   90.00
_cell.angle_gamma   90.00
#
_symmetry.space_group_name_H-M   'P 1'
#
loop_
_entity.id
_entity.type
_entity.pdbx_description
1 polymer ?
#
loop_
_entity_poly.entity_id
_entity_poly.type
_entity_poly.pdbx_seq_one_letter_code
_entity_poly.pdbx_strand_id
1 'polypeptide(L)'
;MPKAYRNPEPEKYVVEIPPEKPPAYHERLPSGFDPMGEIYLRGHAYRGLAGGTQPWWVIISGWFIFGGIAFMIIGLAISSLSIELIVLFLFALIPVIILWRGTAAKLANRKSRRR
;
A
#
# COMPACT_ATOMS: atom_id res chain seq x y z
N MET A 1 25.54 15.29 -81.90
CA MET A 1 25.46 16.16 -80.71
C MET A 1 25.03 15.31 -79.51
N PRO A 2 25.87 15.13 -78.49
CA PRO A 2 25.53 14.34 -77.30
C PRO A 2 24.71 15.17 -76.31
N LYS A 3 23.69 14.56 -75.67
CA LYS A 3 22.87 15.20 -74.63
C LYS A 3 23.59 15.11 -73.29
N ALA A 4 23.83 16.26 -72.65
CA ALA A 4 24.33 16.34 -71.28
C ALA A 4 23.24 15.91 -70.29
N TYR A 5 23.54 14.95 -69.43
CA TYR A 5 22.66 14.57 -68.32
C TYR A 5 22.88 15.54 -67.16
N ARG A 6 21.82 16.24 -66.75
CA ARG A 6 21.77 17.12 -65.58
C ARG A 6 21.71 16.26 -64.31
N ASN A 7 22.62 16.49 -63.36
CA ASN A 7 22.62 15.83 -62.05
C ASN A 7 21.28 16.03 -61.33
N PRO A 8 20.71 15.00 -60.68
CA PRO A 8 19.56 15.18 -59.81
C PRO A 8 19.99 15.93 -58.56
N GLU A 9 19.30 17.03 -58.23
CA GLU A 9 19.49 17.72 -56.96
C GLU A 9 19.10 16.82 -55.79
N PRO A 10 19.79 16.91 -54.63
CA PRO A 10 19.49 16.06 -53.49
C PRO A 10 18.08 16.36 -53.01
N GLU A 11 17.18 15.39 -53.18
CA GLU A 11 15.82 15.43 -52.66
C GLU A 11 15.87 15.75 -51.16
N LYS A 12 15.23 16.85 -50.80
CA LYS A 12 15.12 17.33 -49.44
C LYS A 12 14.27 16.33 -48.66
N TYR A 13 14.92 15.41 -47.95
CA TYR A 13 14.23 14.43 -47.11
C TYR A 13 13.39 15.17 -46.05
N VAL A 14 12.07 15.17 -46.23
CA VAL A 14 11.12 15.59 -45.20
C VAL A 14 10.99 14.43 -44.24
N VAL A 15 11.80 14.47 -43.17
CA VAL A 15 11.63 13.53 -42.06
C VAL A 15 10.39 13.94 -41.30
N GLU A 16 9.28 13.24 -41.54
CA GLU A 16 8.09 13.36 -40.70
C GLU A 16 8.44 12.86 -39.30
N ILE A 17 8.68 13.78 -38.37
CA ILE A 17 8.85 13.44 -36.95
C ILE A 17 7.46 13.03 -36.44
N PRO A 18 7.27 11.78 -35.97
CA PRO A 18 6.01 11.38 -35.38
C PRO A 18 5.70 12.31 -34.21
N PRO A 19 4.44 12.76 -34.03
CA PRO A 19 4.08 13.55 -32.87
C PRO A 19 4.50 12.81 -31.60
N GLU A 20 5.23 13.50 -30.72
CA GLU A 20 5.66 12.95 -29.43
C GLU A 20 4.43 12.34 -28.75
N LYS A 21 4.51 11.03 -28.46
CA LYS A 21 3.42 10.35 -27.77
C LYS A 21 3.20 11.09 -26.45
N PRO A 22 1.97 11.56 -26.15
CA PRO A 22 1.72 12.18 -24.87
C PRO A 22 2.14 11.19 -23.78
N PRO A 23 2.79 11.65 -22.69
CA PRO A 23 3.22 10.77 -21.63
C PRO A 23 2.02 9.96 -21.14
N ALA A 24 2.17 8.64 -21.09
CA ALA A 24 1.12 7.71 -20.67
C ALA A 24 0.64 7.96 -19.22
N TYR A 25 1.38 8.79 -18.47
CA TYR A 25 1.07 9.16 -17.12
C TYR A 25 1.24 10.67 -16.95
N HIS A 26 0.11 11.37 -16.80
CA HIS A 26 0.08 12.75 -16.33
C HIS A 26 0.06 12.66 -14.80
N GLU A 27 1.19 12.90 -14.14
CA GLU A 27 1.19 13.09 -12.69
C GLU A 27 0.37 14.33 -12.37
N ARG A 28 -0.90 14.14 -12.01
CA ARG A 28 -1.73 15.21 -11.45
C ARG A 28 -1.11 15.60 -10.12
N LEU A 29 -0.48 16.77 -10.09
CA LEU A 29 -0.11 17.46 -8.85
C LEU A 29 -1.37 17.57 -7.97
N PRO A 30 -1.42 16.91 -6.80
CA PRO A 30 -2.58 17.02 -5.94
C PRO A 30 -2.67 18.45 -5.42
N SER A 31 -3.67 19.20 -5.88
CA SER A 31 -4.02 20.50 -5.29
C SER A 31 -4.52 20.25 -3.87
N GLY A 32 -3.89 20.87 -2.87
CA GLY A 32 -4.23 20.73 -1.44
C GLY A 32 -5.63 21.22 -1.01
N PHE A 33 -6.55 21.41 -1.96
CA PHE A 33 -7.91 21.92 -1.76
C PHE A 33 -9.00 21.03 -2.36
N ASP A 34 -8.70 19.82 -2.85
CA ASP A 34 -9.74 18.93 -3.38
C ASP A 34 -10.24 17.95 -2.30
N PRO A 35 -11.35 18.26 -1.59
CA PRO A 35 -11.90 17.38 -0.55
C PRO A 35 -12.28 16.01 -1.12
N MET A 36 -12.55 15.91 -2.42
CA MET A 36 -12.84 14.63 -3.06
C MET A 36 -11.58 13.77 -3.16
N GLY A 37 -10.43 14.36 -3.52
CA GLY A 37 -9.15 13.67 -3.54
C GLY A 37 -8.77 13.08 -2.18
N GLU A 38 -9.05 13.80 -1.09
CA GLU A 38 -8.78 13.33 0.27
C GLU A 38 -9.66 12.13 0.66
N ILE A 39 -10.94 12.12 0.28
CA ILE A 39 -11.85 10.97 0.52
C ILE A 39 -11.39 9.73 -0.27
N TYR A 40 -10.96 9.92 -1.52
CA TYR A 40 -10.44 8.82 -2.34
C TYR A 40 -9.13 8.25 -1.77
N LEU A 41 -8.20 9.11 -1.34
CA LEU A 41 -6.95 8.69 -0.70
C LEU A 41 -7.20 7.96 0.62
N ARG A 42 -8.11 8.47 1.46
CA ARG A 42 -8.53 7.79 2.69
C ARG A 42 -9.19 6.44 2.38
N GLY A 43 -10.12 6.39 1.44
CA GLY A 43 -10.79 5.15 1.02
C GLY A 43 -9.81 4.10 0.50
N HIS A 44 -8.81 4.52 -0.28
CA HIS A 44 -7.75 3.64 -0.76
C HIS A 44 -6.84 3.16 0.38
N ALA A 45 -6.46 4.05 1.31
CA ALA A 45 -5.67 3.71 2.49
C ALA A 45 -6.40 2.72 3.41
N TYR A 46 -7.71 2.93 3.65
CA TYR A 46 -8.54 2.00 4.44
C TYR A 46 -8.71 0.64 3.76
N ARG A 47 -8.83 0.61 2.42
CA ARG A 47 -8.85 -0.65 1.66
C ARG A 47 -7.50 -1.36 1.67
N GLY A 48 -6.38 -0.62 1.66
CA GLY A 48 -5.03 -1.18 1.85
C GLY A 48 -4.85 -1.79 3.23
N LEU A 49 -5.29 -1.09 4.27
CA LEU A 49 -5.29 -1.57 5.65
C LEU A 49 -6.12 -2.86 5.82
N ALA A 50 -7.33 -2.89 5.26
CA ALA A 50 -8.19 -4.08 5.26
C ALA A 50 -7.65 -5.22 4.37
N GLY A 51 -6.89 -4.88 3.32
CA GLY A 51 -6.28 -5.81 2.37
C GLY A 51 -4.97 -6.44 2.84
N GLY A 52 -4.57 -6.25 4.10
CA GLY A 52 -3.35 -6.88 4.63
C GLY A 52 -2.05 -6.42 3.94
N THR A 53 -2.03 -5.23 3.31
CA THR A 53 -0.83 -4.68 2.65
C THR A 53 0.18 -4.09 3.64
N GLN A 54 -0.11 -4.14 4.94
CA GLN A 54 0.78 -3.65 5.98
C GLN A 54 2.15 -4.33 5.93
N PRO A 55 3.27 -3.62 6.20
CA PRO A 55 4.60 -4.23 6.27
C PRO A 55 4.68 -5.35 7.32
N TRP A 56 5.50 -6.38 7.08
CA TRP A 56 5.64 -7.49 8.04
C TRP A 56 6.22 -7.04 9.38
N TRP A 57 7.14 -6.07 9.35
CA TRP A 57 7.70 -5.46 10.56
C TRP A 57 6.66 -4.78 11.46
N VAL A 58 5.63 -4.14 10.88
CA VAL A 58 4.54 -3.51 11.65
C VAL A 58 3.72 -4.55 12.41
N ILE A 59 3.46 -5.69 11.77
CA ILE A 59 2.75 -6.80 12.42
C ILE A 59 3.58 -7.41 13.55
N ILE A 60 4.87 -7.67 13.31
CA ILE A 60 5.76 -8.30 14.29
C ILE A 60 5.92 -7.37 15.50
N SER A 61 6.17 -6.08 15.28
CA SER A 61 6.27 -5.09 16.35
C SER A 61 4.94 -4.92 17.10
N GLY A 62 3.80 -4.90 16.41
CA GLY A 62 2.49 -4.86 17.03
C GLY A 62 2.24 -6.05 17.96
N TRP A 63 2.58 -7.27 17.52
CA TRP A 63 2.47 -8.46 18.37
C TRP A 63 3.39 -8.41 19.59
N PHE A 64 4.61 -7.90 19.45
CA PHE A 64 5.53 -7.76 20.58
C PHE A 64 5.02 -6.74 21.60
N ILE A 65 4.56 -5.58 21.15
CA ILE A 65 4.11 -4.50 22.03
C ILE A 65 2.77 -4.88 22.66
N PHE A 66 1.73 -5.09 21.86
CA PHE A 66 0.38 -5.29 22.38
C PHE A 66 0.16 -6.72 22.90
N GLY A 67 0.71 -7.72 22.21
CA GLY A 67 0.66 -9.10 22.68
C GLY A 67 1.49 -9.28 23.95
N GLY A 68 2.70 -8.70 24.02
CA GLY A 68 3.53 -8.74 25.22
C GLY A 68 2.84 -8.16 26.45
N ILE A 69 2.22 -6.99 26.30
CA ILE A 69 1.44 -6.36 27.38
C ILE A 69 0.26 -7.26 27.79
N ALA A 70 -0.51 -7.78 26.84
CA ALA A 70 -1.65 -8.66 27.14
C ALA A 70 -1.21 -9.94 27.88
N PHE A 71 -0.11 -10.57 27.45
CA PHE A 71 0.44 -11.75 28.12
C PHE A 71 0.97 -11.44 29.53
N MET A 72 1.57 -10.28 29.73
CA MET A 72 2.02 -9.86 31.06
C MET A 72 0.83 -9.64 32.01
N ILE A 73 -0.22 -8.97 31.54
CA ILE A 73 -1.43 -8.70 32.35
C ILE A 73 -2.11 -10.02 32.75
N ILE A 74 -2.28 -10.97 31.82
CA ILE A 74 -2.90 -12.25 32.18
C ILE A 74 -2.03 -13.09 33.10
N GLY A 75 -0.70 -13.07 32.93
CA GLY A 75 0.22 -13.71 33.87
C GLY A 75 0.06 -13.16 35.29
N LEU A 76 0.04 -11.83 35.43
CA LEU A 76 -0.23 -11.14 36.69
C LEU A 76 -1.62 -11.48 37.25
N ALA A 77 -2.66 -11.52 36.40
CA ALA A 77 -4.02 -11.85 36.81
C ALA A 77 -4.11 -13.26 37.39
N ILE A 78 -3.45 -14.24 36.76
CA ILE A 78 -3.41 -15.63 37.23
C ILE A 78 -2.63 -15.73 38.55
N SER A 79 -1.45 -15.10 38.63
CA SER A 79 -0.62 -15.16 39.85
C SER A 79 -1.27 -14.49 41.06
N SER A 80 -2.03 -13.41 40.84
CA SER A 80 -2.68 -12.63 41.90
C SER A 80 -4.14 -13.02 42.17
N LEU A 81 -4.72 -13.95 41.38
CA LEU A 81 -6.14 -14.34 41.42
C LEU A 81 -7.10 -13.13 41.43
N SER A 82 -6.67 -12.02 40.84
CA SER A 82 -7.38 -10.73 40.94
C SER A 82 -8.34 -10.53 39.78
N ILE A 83 -9.63 -10.41 40.10
CA ILE A 83 -10.71 -10.23 39.12
C ILE A 83 -10.59 -8.89 38.38
N GLU A 84 -10.10 -7.85 39.05
CA GLU A 84 -9.92 -6.51 38.46
C GLU A 84 -8.95 -6.53 37.26
N LEU A 85 -7.89 -7.34 37.34
CA LEU A 85 -6.93 -7.50 36.24
C LEU A 85 -7.54 -8.23 35.03
N ILE A 86 -8.58 -9.04 35.25
CA ILE A 86 -9.33 -9.68 34.15
C ILE A 86 -10.07 -8.62 33.34
N VAL A 87 -10.68 -7.62 34.00
CA VAL A 87 -11.37 -6.51 33.30
C VAL A 87 -10.36 -5.72 32.47
N LEU A 88 -9.20 -5.39 33.04
CA LEU A 88 -8.12 -4.71 32.31
C LEU A 88 -7.60 -5.53 31.12
N PHE A 89 -7.50 -6.85 31.29
CA PHE A 89 -7.10 -7.77 30.22
C PHE A 89 -8.08 -7.76 29.04
N LEU A 90 -9.39 -7.67 29.29
CA LEU A 90 -10.40 -7.58 28.21
C LEU A 90 -10.17 -6.35 27.32
N PHE A 91 -9.82 -5.20 27.90
CA PHE A 91 -9.47 -4.01 27.12
C PHE A 91 -8.15 -4.19 26.36
N ALA A 92 -7.15 -4.79 26.98
CA ALA A 92 -5.87 -5.10 26.32
C ALA A 92 -6.04 -6.09 25.15
N LEU A 93 -7.09 -6.90 25.16
CA LEU A 93 -7.41 -7.86 24.08
C LEU A 93 -7.86 -7.18 22.78
N ILE A 94 -8.48 -6.00 22.85
CA ILE A 94 -9.02 -5.29 21.67
C ILE A 94 -7.93 -5.10 20.58
N PRO A 95 -6.78 -4.47 20.86
CA PRO A 95 -5.72 -4.32 19.85
C PRO A 95 -5.15 -5.67 19.40
N VAL A 96 -5.10 -6.68 20.28
CA VAL A 96 -4.62 -8.03 19.93
C VAL A 96 -5.55 -8.71 18.92
N ILE A 97 -6.87 -8.59 19.09
CA ILE A 97 -7.85 -9.11 18.13
C ILE A 97 -7.71 -8.40 16.78
N ILE A 98 -7.53 -7.08 16.79
CA ILE A 98 -7.33 -6.29 15.56
C ILE A 98 -6.07 -6.77 14.84
N LEU A 99 -4.97 -6.95 15.57
CA LEU A 99 -3.72 -7.49 15.01
C LEU A 99 -3.92 -8.90 14.45
N TRP A 100 -4.58 -9.79 15.17
CA TRP A 100 -4.90 -11.14 14.69
C TRP A 100 -5.69 -11.13 13.39
N ARG A 101 -6.69 -10.25 13.26
CA ARG A 101 -7.45 -10.11 12.01
C ARG A 101 -6.56 -9.59 10.88
N GLY A 102 -5.70 -8.61 11.15
CA GLY A 102 -4.74 -8.09 10.18
C GLY A 102 -3.73 -9.13 9.72
N THR A 103 -3.22 -9.96 10.63
CA THR A 103 -2.29 -11.05 10.28
C THR A 103 -2.96 -12.13 9.46
N ALA A 104 -4.18 -12.53 9.82
CA ALA A 104 -4.97 -13.49 9.07
C ALA A 104 -5.26 -13.01 7.65
N ALA A 105 -5.70 -11.76 7.47
CA ALA A 105 -5.96 -11.16 6.16
C ALA A 105 -4.70 -11.13 5.28
N LYS A 106 -3.55 -10.77 5.87
CA LYS A 106 -2.28 -10.75 5.15
C LYS A 106 -1.80 -12.14 4.73
N LEU A 107 -1.96 -13.14 5.60
CA LEU A 107 -1.63 -14.54 5.29
C LEU A 107 -2.54 -15.08 4.17
N ALA A 108 -3.83 -14.76 4.20
CA ALA A 108 -4.78 -15.14 3.16
C ALA A 108 -4.41 -14.57 1.78
N ASN A 109 -4.04 -13.28 1.71
CA ASN A 109 -3.65 -12.64 0.46
C ASN A 109 -2.33 -13.17 -0.11
N ARG A 110 -1.37 -13.55 0.76
CA ARG A 110 -0.13 -14.21 0.30
C ARG A 110 -0.39 -15.58 -0.31
N LYS A 111 -1.40 -16.32 0.20
CA LYS A 111 -1.82 -17.62 -0.34
C LYS A 111 -2.51 -17.46 -1.70
N SER A 112 -3.36 -16.45 -1.87
CA SER A 112 -4.05 -16.18 -3.14
C SER A 112 -3.12 -15.75 -4.26
N ARG A 113 -2.03 -15.03 -3.96
CA ARG A 113 -1.07 -14.54 -4.97
C ARG A 113 -0.07 -15.61 -5.46
N ARG A 114 -0.02 -16.77 -4.79
CA ARG A 114 0.85 -17.92 -5.16
C ARG A 114 0.13 -18.98 -6.00
N ARG A 115 -1.21 -18.90 -6.10
CA ARG A 115 -1.99 -19.66 -7.06
C ARG A 115 -2.13 -18.84 -8.33
#